data_AF-A0A9X2T3C0-F1
#
_entry.id   AF-A0A9X2T3C0-F1
#
_cell.length_a   1.000
_cell.length_b   1.000
_cell.length_c   1.000
_cell.angle_alpha   90.00
_cell.angle_beta   90.00
_cell.angle_gamma   90.00
#
_symmetry.space_group_name_H-M   'P 1'
#
loop_
_entity.id
_entity.type
_entity.pdbx_description
1 polymer ?
#
loop_
_entity_poly.entity_id
_entity_poly.type
_entity_poly.pdbx_seq_one_letter_code
_entity_poly.pdbx_strand_id
1 'polypeptide(L)' 'DIDAGKVDNTASASVGAVNVSASESVSATQSPALFITKTAAESTFATVGDILNYTIVVTNTGNVTLSNV' A
#
# COMPACT_ATOMS: atom_id res chain seq x y z
N ASP A 1 -12.06 -1.44 -3.03
CA ASP A 1 -10.80 -1.83 -2.37
C ASP A 1 -9.66 -1.32 -3.24
N ILE A 2 -8.75 -0.50 -2.70
CA ILE A 2 -7.68 0.12 -3.49
C ILE A 2 -6.55 -0.88 -3.78
N ASP A 3 -6.32 -1.86 -2.90
CA ASP A 3 -5.33 -2.91 -3.07
C ASP A 3 -5.74 -3.90 -4.19
N ALA A 4 -7.04 -4.08 -4.40
CA ALA A 4 -7.58 -4.85 -5.51
C ALA A 4 -7.38 -4.17 -6.89
N GLY A 5 -7.02 -2.87 -6.92
CA GLY A 5 -6.76 -2.12 -8.14
C GLY A 5 -7.98 -1.83 -9.03
N LYS A 6 -9.18 -2.25 -8.61
CA LYS A 6 -10.43 -2.03 -9.33
C LYS A 6 -11.65 -2.19 -8.45
N VAL A 7 -12.80 -1.77 -8.98
CA VAL A 7 -14.12 -2.08 -8.43
C VAL A 7 -14.92 -2.77 -9.52
N ASP A 8 -15.32 -4.00 -9.25
CA ASP A 8 -16.27 -4.75 -10.08
C ASP A 8 -17.70 -4.46 -9.61
N ASN A 9 -18.61 -4.21 -10.55
CA ASN A 9 -20.02 -4.04 -10.28
C ASN A 9 -20.83 -4.98 -11.17
N THR A 10 -21.71 -5.78 -10.56
CA THR A 10 -22.62 -6.68 -11.27
C THR A 10 -24.06 -6.34 -10.90
N ALA A 11 -24.86 -6.00 -11.90
CA ALA A 11 -26.30 -5.83 -11.77
C ALA A 11 -27.00 -7.06 -12.33
N SER A 12 -28.10 -7.48 -11.70
CA SER A 12 -28.92 -8.58 -12.18
C SER A 12 -30.41 -8.24 -12.11
N ALA A 13 -31.19 -8.87 -12.99
CA ALA A 13 -32.64 -8.79 -13.01
C ALA A 13 -33.23 -10.16 -13.36
N SER A 14 -34.40 -10.48 -12.82
CA SER A 14 -35.07 -11.76 -13.04
C SER A 14 -36.57 -11.63 -13.24
N VAL A 15 -37.11 -12.46 -14.12
CA VAL A 15 -38.55 -12.62 -14.35
C VAL A 15 -38.86 -14.11 -14.53
N GLY A 16 -39.54 -14.72 -13.57
CA GLY A 16 -39.79 -16.15 -13.56
C GLY A 16 -38.49 -16.95 -13.52
N ALA A 17 -38.28 -17.84 -14.50
CA ALA A 17 -37.04 -18.63 -14.62
C ALA A 17 -35.91 -17.89 -15.38
N VAL A 18 -36.20 -16.73 -15.98
CA VAL A 18 -35.21 -15.97 -16.75
C VAL A 18 -34.41 -15.08 -15.81
N ASN A 19 -33.08 -15.19 -15.90
CA ASN A 19 -32.14 -14.37 -15.15
C ASN A 19 -31.17 -13.71 -16.15
N VAL A 20 -30.98 -12.40 -16.01
CA VAL A 20 -30.00 -11.63 -16.78
C VAL A 20 -29.07 -10.89 -15.84
N SER A 21 -27.82 -10.71 -16.25
CA SER A 21 -26.85 -9.91 -15.51
C SER A 21 -25.96 -9.12 -16.45
N ALA A 22 -25.53 -7.95 -16.01
CA ALA A 22 -24.51 -7.13 -16.65
C ALA A 22 -23.43 -6.81 -15.62
N SER A 23 -22.18 -6.83 -16.04
CA SER A 23 -21.05 -6.47 -15.18
C SER A 23 -20.19 -5.40 -15.83
N GLU A 24 -19.60 -4.56 -15.00
CA GLU A 24 -18.65 -3.51 -15.40
C GLU A 24 -17.51 -3.44 -14.38
N SER A 25 -16.32 -3.03 -14.83
CA SER A 25 -15.14 -2.92 -13.99
C SER A 25 -14.47 -1.56 -14.17
N VAL A 26 -14.38 -0.81 -13.08
CA VAL A 26 -13.68 0.48 -13.06
C VAL A 26 -12.32 0.30 -12.40
N SER A 27 -11.25 0.68 -13.09
CA SER A 27 -9.89 0.61 -12.54
C SER A 27 -9.66 1.70 -11.51
N ALA A 28 -8.90 1.38 -10.45
CA ALA A 28 -8.45 2.33 -9.45
C ALA A 28 -6.94 2.58 -9.62
N THR A 29 -6.52 3.84 -9.55
CA THR A 29 -5.10 4.20 -9.65
C THR A 29 -4.38 3.82 -8.36
N GLN A 30 -3.45 2.88 -8.48
CA GLN A 30 -2.54 2.49 -7.42
C GLN A 30 -1.25 3.30 -7.52
N SER A 31 -0.86 3.91 -6.41
CA SER A 31 0.30 4.78 -6.25
C SER A 31 1.09 4.31 -5.02
N PRO A 32 1.84 3.20 -5.12
CA PRO A 32 2.71 2.74 -4.05
C PRO A 32 3.83 3.75 -3.82
N ALA A 33 4.08 4.10 -2.56
CA ALA A 33 5.15 4.99 -2.18
C ALA A 33 5.62 4.68 -0.76
N LEU A 34 6.92 4.86 -0.53
CA LEU A 34 7.55 4.58 0.75
C LEU A 34 8.56 5.67 1.06
N PHE A 35 8.62 6.05 2.34
CA PHE A 35 9.55 7.05 2.86
C PHE A 35 10.32 6.47 4.05
N ILE A 36 11.63 6.70 4.09
CA ILE A 36 12.51 6.16 5.13
C ILE A 36 13.21 7.33 5.83
N THR A 37 13.16 7.33 7.16
CA THR A 37 14.03 8.17 7.98
C THR A 37 15.02 7.30 8.73
N LYS A 38 16.27 7.77 8.78
CA LYS A 38 17.34 7.18 9.58
C LYS A 38 17.84 8.24 10.54
N THR A 39 17.79 7.93 11.83
CA THR A 39 18.19 8.85 12.89
C THR A 39 19.23 8.17 13.75
N ALA A 40 20.41 8.78 13.87
CA ALA A 40 21.43 8.34 14.81
C ALA A 40 20.97 8.66 16.23
N ALA A 41 21.17 7.74 17.18
CA ALA A 41 20.99 8.04 18.59
C ALA A 41 22.12 8.97 19.09
N GLU A 42 23.32 8.81 18.55
CA GLU A 42 24.49 9.60 18.89
C GLU A 42 24.67 10.79 17.92
N SER A 43 25.00 11.96 18.47
CA SER A 43 25.24 13.18 17.69
C SER A 43 26.69 13.34 17.21
N THR A 44 27.60 12.54 17.76
CA THR A 44 29.04 12.60 17.48
C THR A 44 29.63 11.20 17.51
N PHE A 45 30.79 11.04 16.88
CA PHE A 45 31.65 9.87 16.98
C PHE A 45 33.09 10.37 17.20
N ALA A 46 33.89 9.61 17.95
CA ALA A 46 35.22 10.02 18.38
C ALA A 46 36.31 9.28 17.62
N THR A 47 36.12 7.98 17.36
CA THR A 47 37.13 7.11 16.73
C THR A 47 36.56 6.10 15.77
N VAL A 48 37.41 5.59 14.87
CA VAL A 48 37.07 4.44 14.02
C VAL A 48 36.87 3.22 14.91
N GLY A 49 35.73 2.55 14.76
CA GLY A 49 35.34 1.41 15.59
C GLY A 49 34.17 1.72 16.54
N ASP A 50 33.80 3.00 16.68
CA ASP A 50 32.64 3.38 17.48
C ASP A 50 31.35 2.80 16.88
N ILE A 51 30.52 2.19 17.74
CA ILE A 51 29.21 1.67 17.35
C ILE A 51 28.19 2.79 17.52
N LEU A 52 27.51 3.14 16.42
CA LEU A 52 26.41 4.10 16.45
C LEU A 52 25.08 3.37 16.27
N ASN A 53 24.14 3.67 17.14
CA ASN A 53 22.80 3.10 17.10
C ASN A 53 21.91 3.97 16.23
N TYR A 54 21.04 3.31 15.46
CA TYR A 54 20.12 4.01 14.58
C TYR A 54 18.70 3.52 14.77
N THR A 55 17.79 4.47 14.81
CA THR A 55 16.36 4.21 14.59
C THR A 55 16.07 4.43 13.11
N ILE A 56 15.51 3.41 12.47
CA ILE A 56 15.01 3.48 11.10
C ILE A 56 13.49 3.43 11.17
N VAL A 57 12.83 4.46 10.65
CA VAL A 57 11.37 4.50 10.52
C VAL A 57 11.02 4.40 9.05
N VAL A 58 10.16 3.45 8.72
CA VAL A 58 9.64 3.22 7.37
C VAL A 58 8.17 3.58 7.35
N THR A 59 7.78 4.49 6.46
CA THR A 59 6.42 4.99 6.34
C THR A 59 5.88 4.65 4.96
N ASN A 60 4.75 3.95 4.90
CA ASN A 60 3.97 3.84 3.67
C ASN A 60 3.26 5.18 3.40
N THR A 61 3.70 5.89 2.38
CA THR A 61 3.10 7.17 1.95
C THR A 61 2.22 7.00 0.71
N GLY A 62 2.09 5.76 0.21
CA GLY A 62 1.24 5.40 -0.91
C GLY A 62 -0.21 5.14 -0.50
N ASN A 63 -1.01 4.74 -1.48
CA ASN A 63 -2.42 4.39 -1.28
C ASN A 63 -2.68 2.88 -1.37
N VAL A 64 -1.64 2.05 -1.33
CA VAL A 64 -1.77 0.58 -1.31
C VAL A 64 -0.98 -0.01 -0.16
N THR A 65 -1.42 -1.17 0.34
CA THR A 65 -0.70 -1.93 1.35
C THR A 65 0.64 -2.42 0.80
N LEU A 66 1.73 -2.15 1.52
CA LEU A 66 3.07 -2.63 1.19
C LEU A 66 3.35 -3.95 1.92
N SER A 67 4.00 -4.88 1.22
CA SER A 67 4.49 -6.14 1.78
C SER A 67 6.01 -6.23 1.61
N ASN A 68 6.67 -7.01 2.47
CA ASN A 68 8.13 -7.19 2.51
C ASN A 68 8.91 -5.89 2.82
N VAL A 69 8.42 -5.12 3.80
CA VAL A 69 9.08 -3.92 4.37
C VAL A 69 9.97 -4.25 5.56
#